data_AF-A0A4R7UD55-F1
#
_entry.id   AF-A0A4R7UD55-F1
#
_cell.length_a   1.000
_cell.length_b   1.000
_cell.length_c   1.000
_cell.angle_alpha   90.00
_cell.angle_beta   90.00
_cell.angle_gamma   90.00
#
_symmetry.space_group_name_H-M   'P 1'
#
loop_
_entity.id
_entity.type
_entity.pdbx_description
1 polymer ?
#
loop_
_entity_poly.entity_id
_entity_poly.type
_entity_poly.pdbx_seq_one_letter_code
_entity_poly.pdbx_strand_id
1 'polypeptide(L)'
;MTPRKLLLVFWNQSGFLFEFFGSFTLVFFVLIWILIKFIQKPKNDKFFTTLGFTAATFLAFIIPWALSYFTSQSRATPFINPVNVILQSKLQSFNIRNSEQVAETYKGTFYLIGGQFAGGLSGFLIFSLLFYLIKRSLLKNEECKENIQTLQIWDILKVPHNINNSWWKYLIKEFVFISIFVVVVPMINYIENAEYGTNGIWKLVITLIIVWIFLFISSYFGFFAFDIVFNVIAYILFLIEVLYKWNNKNLKNIKNVIILEHIKISIVIIFTILIPFIYGTIAIEIAKSVKIRLNF
;
A
#
# COMPACT_ATOMS: atom_id res chain seq x y z
N MET A 1 4.60 10.98 -18.49
CA MET A 1 6.02 11.26 -18.13
C MET A 1 6.65 9.98 -17.61
N THR A 2 7.96 9.77 -17.78
CA THR A 2 8.64 8.58 -17.22
C THR A 2 8.83 8.69 -15.71
N PRO A 3 8.89 7.57 -14.97
CA PRO A 3 9.22 7.53 -13.53
C PRO A 3 10.40 8.41 -13.13
N ARG A 4 11.48 8.41 -13.94
CA ARG A 4 12.67 9.23 -13.72
C ARG A 4 12.40 10.73 -13.78
N LYS A 5 11.58 11.18 -14.72
CA LYS A 5 11.24 12.61 -14.82
C LYS A 5 10.45 13.08 -13.60
N LEU A 6 9.57 12.24 -13.05
CA LEU A 6 8.81 12.56 -11.84
C LEU A 6 9.72 12.70 -10.62
N LEU A 7 10.72 11.84 -10.50
CA LEU A 7 11.64 11.81 -9.36
C LEU A 7 12.68 12.95 -9.37
N LEU A 8 12.99 13.51 -10.55
CA LEU A 8 13.96 14.60 -10.71
C LEU A 8 13.41 15.99 -10.37
N VAL A 9 12.09 16.19 -10.36
CA VAL A 9 11.46 17.49 -10.13
C VAL A 9 10.91 17.60 -8.71
N PHE A 10 10.93 18.79 -8.12
CA PHE A 10 10.38 19.03 -6.78
C PHE A 10 8.85 18.97 -6.73
N TRP A 11 8.20 19.25 -7.85
CA TRP A 11 6.74 19.23 -7.95
C TRP A 11 6.30 18.84 -9.35
N ASN A 12 5.34 17.93 -9.43
CA ASN A 12 4.63 17.61 -10.65
C ASN A 12 3.16 17.35 -10.33
N GLN A 13 2.28 18.21 -10.83
CA GLN A 13 0.84 18.11 -10.55
C GLN A 13 0.24 16.80 -11.06
N SER A 14 0.58 16.37 -12.29
CA SER A 14 0.05 15.13 -12.86
C SER A 14 0.53 13.91 -12.07
N GLY A 15 1.81 13.83 -11.73
CA GLY A 15 2.38 12.76 -10.90
C GLY A 15 1.71 12.69 -9.53
N PHE A 16 1.56 13.84 -8.87
CA PHE A 16 0.83 13.93 -7.60
C PHE A 16 -0.61 13.41 -7.73
N LEU A 17 -1.35 13.84 -8.76
CA LEU A 17 -2.73 13.40 -8.98
C LEU A 17 -2.83 11.89 -9.27
N PHE A 18 -1.88 11.32 -10.02
CA PHE A 18 -1.91 9.88 -10.30
C PHE A 18 -1.62 9.04 -9.05
N GLU A 19 -0.67 9.48 -8.20
CA GLU A 19 -0.45 8.85 -6.89
C GLU A 19 -1.66 9.00 -5.97
N PHE A 20 -2.28 10.19 -5.97
CA PHE A 20 -3.51 10.45 -5.23
C PHE A 20 -4.63 9.51 -5.65
N PHE A 21 -4.95 9.43 -6.95
CA PHE A 21 -6.02 8.55 -7.44
C PHE A 21 -5.71 7.07 -7.25
N GLY A 22 -4.43 6.67 -7.39
CA GLY A 22 -4.01 5.29 -7.15
C GLY A 22 -4.26 4.87 -5.70
N SER A 23 -3.73 5.63 -4.74
CA SER A 23 -3.90 5.32 -3.32
C SER A 23 -5.36 5.51 -2.84
N PHE A 24 -6.05 6.54 -3.34
CA PHE A 24 -7.49 6.74 -3.11
C PHE A 24 -8.29 5.49 -3.49
N THR A 25 -8.08 5.00 -4.72
CA THR A 25 -8.77 3.83 -5.26
C THR A 25 -8.45 2.59 -4.44
N LEU A 26 -7.17 2.37 -4.14
CA LEU A 26 -6.73 1.23 -3.36
C LEU A 26 -7.41 1.19 -1.99
N VAL A 27 -7.31 2.27 -1.21
CA VAL A 27 -7.88 2.33 0.14
C VAL A 27 -9.39 2.19 0.10
N PHE A 28 -10.07 2.93 -0.78
CA PHE A 28 -11.52 2.92 -0.89
C PHE A 28 -12.07 1.52 -1.23
N PHE A 29 -11.54 0.86 -2.27
CA PHE A 29 -12.04 -0.44 -2.69
C PHE A 29 -11.65 -1.58 -1.73
N VAL A 30 -10.47 -1.52 -1.10
CA VAL A 30 -10.11 -2.47 -0.04
C VAL A 30 -11.12 -2.40 1.11
N LEU A 31 -11.46 -1.20 1.58
CA LEU A 31 -12.42 -1.02 2.68
C LEU A 31 -13.84 -1.43 2.31
N ILE A 32 -14.29 -1.12 1.08
CA ILE A 32 -15.56 -1.64 0.56
C ILE A 32 -15.55 -3.18 0.56
N TRP A 33 -14.47 -3.80 0.12
CA TRP A 33 -14.39 -5.26 0.08
C TRP A 33 -14.45 -5.89 1.47
N ILE A 34 -13.77 -5.28 2.45
CA ILE A 34 -13.87 -5.71 3.85
C ILE A 34 -15.30 -5.57 4.36
N LEU A 35 -15.99 -4.46 4.04
CA LEU A 35 -17.40 -4.29 4.39
C LEU A 35 -18.29 -5.39 3.77
N ILE A 36 -18.10 -5.70 2.49
CA ILE A 36 -18.83 -6.79 1.80
C ILE A 36 -18.57 -8.14 2.50
N LYS A 37 -17.32 -8.43 2.85
CA LYS A 37 -16.94 -9.63 3.60
C LYS A 37 -17.71 -9.74 4.93
N PHE A 38 -17.80 -8.64 5.69
CA PHE A 38 -18.56 -8.63 6.95
C PHE A 38 -20.04 -8.90 6.75
N ILE A 39 -20.63 -8.38 5.66
CA ILE A 39 -22.04 -8.57 5.33
C ILE A 39 -22.30 -10.01 4.87
N GLN A 40 -21.46 -10.55 3.97
CA GLN A 40 -21.70 -11.84 3.32
C GLN A 40 -21.19 -13.06 4.09
N LYS A 41 -20.23 -12.89 5.00
CA LYS A 41 -19.59 -13.99 5.76
C LYS A 41 -19.19 -15.19 4.88
N PRO A 42 -18.34 -14.98 3.86
CA PRO A 42 -17.97 -16.01 2.90
C PRO A 42 -17.32 -17.23 3.58
N LYS A 43 -17.63 -18.44 3.09
CA LYS A 43 -17.08 -19.70 3.64
C LYS A 43 -15.55 -19.76 3.62
N ASN A 44 -14.92 -19.23 2.57
CA ASN A 44 -13.47 -19.13 2.45
C ASN A 44 -13.02 -17.68 2.55
N ASP A 45 -12.94 -17.20 3.80
CA ASP A 45 -12.67 -15.81 4.11
C ASP A 45 -11.31 -15.31 3.57
N LYS A 46 -10.25 -16.11 3.67
CA LYS A 46 -8.91 -15.75 3.20
C LYS A 46 -8.87 -15.55 1.70
N PHE A 47 -9.35 -16.56 0.94
CA PHE A 47 -9.40 -16.48 -0.52
C PHE A 47 -10.27 -15.32 -0.99
N PHE A 48 -11.44 -15.13 -0.39
CA PHE A 48 -12.34 -14.02 -0.71
C PHE A 48 -11.68 -12.67 -0.45
N THR A 49 -11.04 -12.48 0.70
CA THR A 49 -10.35 -11.23 1.06
C THR A 49 -9.20 -10.95 0.10
N THR A 50 -8.36 -11.95 -0.18
CA THR A 50 -7.22 -11.83 -1.09
C THR A 50 -7.65 -11.45 -2.52
N LEU A 51 -8.71 -12.06 -3.04
CA LEU A 51 -9.25 -11.71 -4.35
C LEU A 51 -9.68 -10.24 -4.42
N GLY A 52 -10.39 -9.76 -3.40
CA GLY A 52 -10.80 -8.37 -3.33
C GLY A 52 -9.65 -7.39 -3.27
N PHE A 53 -8.63 -7.69 -2.45
CA PHE A 53 -7.45 -6.82 -2.32
C PHE A 53 -6.65 -6.80 -3.63
N THR A 54 -6.59 -7.93 -4.33
CA THR A 54 -5.96 -8.02 -5.66
C THR A 54 -6.75 -7.20 -6.68
N ALA A 55 -8.09 -7.30 -6.69
CA ALA A 55 -8.96 -6.51 -7.56
C ALA A 55 -8.85 -5.01 -7.26
N ALA A 56 -8.79 -4.61 -5.98
CA ALA A 56 -8.57 -3.23 -5.58
C ALA A 56 -7.20 -2.72 -6.06
N THR A 57 -6.15 -3.54 -5.95
CA THR A 57 -4.81 -3.23 -6.48
C THR A 57 -4.84 -3.05 -8.00
N PHE A 58 -5.56 -3.92 -8.72
CA PHE A 58 -5.76 -3.77 -10.17
C PHE A 58 -6.41 -2.44 -10.52
N LEU A 59 -7.53 -2.11 -9.86
CA LEU A 59 -8.21 -0.83 -10.08
C LEU A 59 -7.32 0.37 -9.76
N ALA A 60 -6.49 0.27 -8.72
CA ALA A 60 -5.54 1.32 -8.34
C ALA A 60 -4.50 1.62 -9.42
N PHE A 61 -4.14 0.65 -10.28
CA PHE A 61 -3.29 0.90 -11.46
C PHE A 61 -4.10 1.36 -12.68
N ILE A 62 -5.24 0.72 -12.95
CA ILE A 62 -6.03 0.98 -14.16
C ILE A 62 -6.70 2.35 -14.14
N ILE A 63 -7.25 2.79 -13.01
CA ILE A 63 -7.99 4.06 -12.95
C ILE A 63 -7.07 5.26 -13.21
N PRO A 64 -5.92 5.42 -12.54
CA PRO A 64 -4.98 6.49 -12.88
C PRO A 64 -4.46 6.39 -14.31
N TRP A 65 -4.23 5.16 -14.81
CA TRP A 65 -3.83 4.94 -16.20
C TRP A 65 -4.90 5.43 -17.19
N ALA A 66 -6.17 5.10 -16.96
CA ALA A 66 -7.29 5.56 -17.77
C ALA A 66 -7.45 7.09 -17.69
N LEU A 67 -7.38 7.67 -16.48
CA LEU A 67 -7.44 9.12 -16.29
C LEU A 67 -6.29 9.86 -16.97
N SER A 68 -5.10 9.27 -17.02
CA SER A 68 -3.93 9.88 -17.64
C SER A 68 -4.07 10.14 -19.14
N TYR A 69 -4.90 9.33 -19.81
CA TYR A 69 -5.25 9.51 -21.22
C TYR A 69 -5.99 10.85 -21.44
N PHE A 70 -6.88 11.21 -20.51
CA PHE A 70 -7.66 12.44 -20.60
C PHE A 70 -6.91 13.67 -20.08
N THR A 71 -6.07 13.52 -19.05
CA THR A 71 -5.48 14.66 -18.34
C THR A 71 -4.07 15.02 -18.79
N SER A 72 -3.29 14.08 -19.34
CA SER A 72 -1.85 14.31 -19.58
C SER A 72 -1.33 13.84 -20.93
N GLN A 73 -2.20 13.27 -21.78
CA GLN A 73 -1.87 12.71 -23.11
C GLN A 73 -0.68 11.72 -23.10
N SER A 74 -0.29 11.24 -21.92
CA SER A 74 0.82 10.31 -21.70
C SER A 74 0.39 9.26 -20.69
N ARG A 75 0.82 8.02 -20.90
CA ARG A 75 0.46 6.94 -19.97
C ARG A 75 1.08 7.21 -18.61
N ALA A 76 0.24 7.31 -17.58
CA ALA A 76 0.69 7.31 -16.19
C ALA A 76 1.05 5.89 -15.75
N THR A 77 2.12 5.79 -14.99
CA THR A 77 2.52 4.59 -14.27
C THR A 77 2.69 4.99 -12.80
N PRO A 78 1.58 5.07 -12.03
CA PRO A 78 1.67 5.42 -10.62
C PRO A 78 2.51 4.37 -9.87
N PHE A 79 3.30 4.82 -8.90
CA PHE A 79 4.06 3.95 -8.01
C PHE A 79 3.14 3.27 -6.97
N ILE A 80 2.04 3.95 -6.57
CA ILE A 80 0.96 3.52 -5.65
C ILE A 80 1.42 3.29 -4.20
N ASN A 81 2.65 2.84 -4.01
CA ASN A 81 3.21 2.45 -2.72
C ASN A 81 4.49 3.24 -2.41
N PRO A 82 4.68 3.77 -1.19
CA PRO A 82 5.90 4.49 -0.82
C PRO A 82 7.17 3.66 -0.97
N VAL A 83 7.08 2.34 -0.76
CA VAL A 83 8.18 1.40 -0.97
C VAL A 83 8.71 1.50 -2.41
N ASN A 84 7.79 1.55 -3.38
CA ASN A 84 8.13 1.66 -4.80
C ASN A 84 8.77 3.02 -5.11
N VAL A 85 8.25 4.11 -4.53
CA VAL A 85 8.81 5.46 -4.72
C VAL A 85 10.24 5.53 -4.21
N ILE A 86 10.49 5.03 -2.99
CA ILE A 86 11.82 5.07 -2.36
C ILE A 86 12.82 4.22 -3.14
N LEU A 87 12.45 2.98 -3.47
CA LEU A 87 13.31 2.08 -4.25
C LEU A 87 13.64 2.70 -5.61
N GLN A 88 12.64 3.20 -6.33
CA GLN A 88 12.82 3.79 -7.66
C GLN A 88 13.63 5.08 -7.60
N SER A 89 13.45 5.91 -6.57
CA SER A 89 14.30 7.08 -6.33
C SER A 89 15.77 6.68 -6.21
N LYS A 90 16.05 5.58 -5.49
CA LYS A 90 17.42 5.09 -5.29
C LYS A 90 18.00 4.50 -6.58
N LEU A 91 17.28 3.58 -7.21
CA LEU A 91 17.72 2.91 -8.43
C LEU A 91 18.00 3.92 -9.56
N GLN A 92 17.11 4.89 -9.76
CA GLN A 92 17.24 5.88 -10.85
C GLN A 92 18.22 7.02 -10.54
N SER A 93 18.74 7.11 -9.30
CA SER A 93 19.79 8.07 -8.93
C SER A 93 21.15 7.77 -9.59
N PHE A 94 21.31 6.55 -10.11
CA PHE A 94 22.58 6.05 -10.62
C PHE A 94 22.54 5.93 -12.15
N ASN A 95 23.54 6.50 -12.84
CA ASN A 95 23.71 6.31 -14.28
C ASN A 95 24.92 5.41 -14.53
N ILE A 96 24.63 4.23 -15.08
CA ILE A 96 25.63 3.19 -15.29
C ILE A 96 26.59 3.51 -16.42
N ARG A 97 26.22 4.39 -17.37
CA ARG A 97 27.13 4.76 -18.47
C ARG A 97 28.41 5.45 -17.99
N ASN A 98 28.32 6.22 -16.90
CA ASN A 98 29.45 6.98 -16.37
C ASN A 98 29.87 6.49 -14.98
N SER A 99 29.21 5.48 -14.42
CA SER A 99 29.36 5.05 -13.01
C SER A 99 29.22 6.19 -11.99
N GLU A 100 28.50 7.24 -12.38
CA GLU A 100 28.32 8.46 -11.61
C GLU A 100 26.89 8.57 -11.09
N GLN A 101 26.75 9.16 -9.91
CA GLN A 101 25.46 9.56 -9.36
C GLN A 101 24.95 10.77 -10.16
N VAL A 102 23.87 10.60 -10.92
CA VAL A 102 23.53 11.56 -11.98
C VAL A 102 22.50 12.62 -11.59
N ALA A 103 21.83 12.50 -10.44
CA ALA A 103 21.05 13.60 -9.87
C ALA A 103 20.48 13.24 -8.50
N GLU A 104 20.04 14.27 -7.78
CA GLU A 104 19.12 14.16 -6.64
C GLU A 104 17.73 13.71 -7.10
N THR A 105 17.55 12.43 -7.41
CA THR A 105 16.24 11.81 -7.73
C THR A 105 15.32 11.68 -6.51
N TYR A 106 15.71 12.25 -5.38
CA TYR A 106 14.89 12.31 -4.16
C TYR A 106 13.95 13.52 -4.13
N LYS A 107 14.12 14.47 -5.07
CA LYS A 107 13.30 15.70 -5.15
C LYS A 107 11.83 15.40 -5.27
N GLY A 108 11.48 14.38 -6.07
CA GLY A 108 10.09 14.00 -6.27
C GLY A 108 9.50 13.09 -5.20
N THR A 109 10.32 12.49 -4.34
CA THR A 109 9.88 11.50 -3.34
C THR A 109 8.82 12.06 -2.41
N PHE A 110 9.00 13.30 -1.92
CA PHE A 110 8.08 13.91 -0.97
C PHE A 110 6.69 14.15 -1.54
N TYR A 111 6.57 14.74 -2.73
CA TYR A 111 5.25 15.02 -3.30
C TYR A 111 4.54 13.75 -3.76
N LEU A 112 5.27 12.74 -4.24
CA LEU A 112 4.68 11.45 -4.64
C LEU A 112 4.13 10.70 -3.42
N ILE A 113 4.91 10.57 -2.35
CA ILE A 113 4.46 9.98 -1.08
C ILE A 113 3.32 10.83 -0.48
N GLY A 114 3.44 12.16 -0.53
CA GLY A 114 2.38 13.07 -0.10
C GLY A 114 1.06 12.86 -0.86
N GLY A 115 1.13 12.62 -2.17
CA GLY A 115 -0.02 12.26 -2.99
C GLY A 115 -0.66 10.95 -2.54
N GLN A 116 0.14 9.92 -2.24
CA GLN A 116 -0.36 8.64 -1.73
C GLN A 116 -1.08 8.81 -0.39
N PHE A 117 -0.47 9.53 0.57
CA PHE A 117 -1.11 9.81 1.86
C PHE A 117 -2.41 10.61 1.71
N ALA A 118 -2.39 11.69 0.92
CA ALA A 118 -3.58 12.52 0.69
C ALA A 118 -4.70 11.71 0.01
N GLY A 119 -4.35 10.89 -0.98
CA GLY A 119 -5.26 10.02 -1.70
C GLY A 119 -5.89 8.97 -0.80
N GLY A 120 -5.09 8.21 -0.07
CA GLY A 120 -5.60 7.16 0.81
C GLY A 120 -6.41 7.69 1.99
N LEU A 121 -6.02 8.83 2.59
CA LEU A 121 -6.85 9.50 3.61
C LEU A 121 -8.20 9.97 3.03
N SER A 122 -8.20 10.54 1.84
CA SER A 122 -9.43 10.92 1.14
C SER A 122 -10.30 9.71 0.81
N GLY A 123 -9.69 8.59 0.39
CA GLY A 123 -10.37 7.32 0.16
C GLY A 123 -11.05 6.79 1.43
N PHE A 124 -10.36 6.86 2.56
CA PHE A 124 -10.93 6.52 3.87
C PHE A 124 -12.08 7.44 4.28
N LEU A 125 -11.97 8.75 4.08
CA LEU A 125 -13.04 9.70 4.42
C LEU A 125 -14.31 9.45 3.61
N ILE A 126 -14.17 9.25 2.28
CA ILE A 126 -15.32 8.95 1.41
C ILE A 126 -15.92 7.59 1.76
N PHE A 127 -15.07 6.58 2.03
CA PHE A 127 -15.53 5.28 2.52
C PHE A 127 -16.31 5.44 3.83
N SER A 128 -15.84 6.25 4.77
CA SER A 128 -16.49 6.45 6.07
C SER A 128 -17.89 7.01 5.91
N LEU A 129 -18.07 8.01 5.03
CA LEU A 129 -19.38 8.56 4.70
C LEU A 129 -20.30 7.49 4.09
N LEU A 130 -19.79 6.75 3.11
CA LEU A 130 -20.52 5.68 2.43
C LEU A 130 -20.88 4.54 3.39
N PHE A 131 -20.00 4.19 4.34
CA PHE A 131 -20.25 3.20 5.38
C PHE A 131 -21.47 3.57 6.22
N TYR A 132 -21.59 4.82 6.67
CA TYR A 132 -22.75 5.26 7.45
C TYR A 132 -24.04 5.24 6.62
N LEU A 133 -23.98 5.59 5.32
CA LEU A 133 -25.14 5.50 4.43
C LEU A 133 -25.59 4.04 4.22
N ILE A 134 -24.65 3.14 3.95
CA ILE A 134 -24.93 1.71 3.79
C ILE A 134 -25.47 1.12 5.09
N LYS A 135 -24.82 1.41 6.23
CA LYS A 135 -25.26 0.96 7.55
C LYS A 135 -26.69 1.41 7.84
N ARG A 136 -27.02 2.69 7.57
CA ARG A 136 -28.38 3.22 7.75
C ARG A 136 -29.41 2.53 6.84
N SER A 137 -29.03 2.22 5.60
CA SER A 137 -29.91 1.51 4.66
C SER A 137 -30.17 0.07 5.10
N LEU A 138 -29.11 -0.68 5.43
CA LEU A 138 -29.20 -2.09 5.78
C LEU A 138 -29.83 -2.35 7.16
N LEU A 139 -29.78 -1.38 8.08
CA LEU A 139 -30.51 -1.46 9.35
C LEU A 139 -32.04 -1.52 9.19
N LYS A 140 -32.56 -1.13 8.01
CA LYS A 140 -33.99 -1.25 7.69
C LYS A 140 -34.37 -2.66 7.21
N ASN A 141 -33.41 -3.52 6.91
CA ASN A 141 -33.63 -4.88 6.44
C ASN A 141 -33.41 -5.86 7.60
N GLU A 142 -34.44 -6.66 7.95
CA GLU A 142 -34.40 -7.55 9.12
C GLU A 142 -33.32 -8.63 9.02
N GLU A 143 -33.06 -9.17 7.82
CA GLU A 143 -32.05 -10.23 7.63
C GLU A 143 -30.61 -9.78 7.92
N CYS A 144 -30.31 -8.50 7.69
CA CYS A 144 -28.97 -7.95 7.84
C CYS A 144 -28.77 -7.18 9.16
N LYS A 145 -29.84 -6.97 9.91
CA LYS A 145 -29.89 -6.06 11.07
C LYS A 145 -28.95 -6.49 12.20
N GLU A 146 -28.99 -7.78 12.58
CA GLU A 146 -28.18 -8.30 13.69
C GLU A 146 -26.67 -8.16 13.45
N ASN A 147 -26.21 -8.35 12.20
CA ASN A 147 -24.79 -8.30 11.86
C ASN A 147 -24.24 -6.87 11.76
N ILE A 148 -25.10 -5.90 11.43
CA ILE A 148 -24.67 -4.54 11.08
C ILE A 148 -24.86 -3.55 12.24
N GLN A 149 -25.79 -3.84 13.15
CA GLN A 149 -26.12 -2.94 14.25
C GLN A 149 -24.92 -2.67 15.16
N THR A 150 -24.16 -3.72 15.49
CA THR A 150 -22.97 -3.63 16.34
C THR A 150 -21.71 -3.23 15.59
N LEU A 151 -21.68 -3.35 14.26
CA LEU A 151 -20.49 -3.07 13.45
C LEU A 151 -20.13 -1.58 13.50
N GLN A 152 -18.98 -1.24 14.06
CA GLN A 152 -18.44 0.12 14.07
C GLN A 152 -17.34 0.25 13.01
N ILE A 153 -17.04 1.49 12.60
CA ILE A 153 -16.05 1.73 11.54
C ILE A 153 -14.65 1.22 11.91
N TRP A 154 -14.31 1.25 13.20
CA TRP A 154 -13.05 0.72 13.72
C TRP A 154 -12.95 -0.80 13.54
N ASP A 155 -14.07 -1.52 13.52
CA ASP A 155 -14.07 -2.99 13.38
C ASP A 155 -13.67 -3.42 11.96
N ILE A 156 -13.91 -2.56 10.97
CA ILE A 156 -13.51 -2.78 9.56
C ILE A 156 -11.99 -2.78 9.42
N LEU A 157 -11.30 -1.95 10.20
CA LEU A 157 -9.85 -1.82 10.16
C LEU A 157 -9.13 -2.71 11.19
N LYS A 158 -9.87 -3.39 12.08
CA LYS A 158 -9.33 -4.32 13.09
C LYS A 158 -8.99 -5.72 12.54
N VAL A 159 -9.40 -6.06 11.32
CA VAL A 159 -9.18 -7.38 10.71
C VAL A 159 -7.82 -7.47 9.98
N PRO A 160 -6.95 -8.48 10.21
CA PRO A 160 -6.72 -9.31 11.39
C PRO A 160 -5.26 -9.12 11.86
N HIS A 161 -4.98 -8.09 12.67
CA HIS A 161 -3.71 -8.03 13.43
C HIS A 161 -3.68 -9.01 14.62
N ASN A 162 -4.59 -9.99 14.64
CA ASN A 162 -4.78 -10.99 15.69
C ASN A 162 -3.62 -12.00 15.83
N ILE A 163 -2.57 -11.88 15.03
CA ILE A 163 -1.40 -12.76 15.17
C ILE A 163 -0.44 -12.16 16.19
N ASN A 164 -0.67 -12.58 17.43
CA ASN A 164 0.22 -12.53 18.59
C ASN A 164 0.50 -11.14 19.19
N ASN A 165 0.27 -11.02 20.50
CA ASN A 165 0.74 -9.92 21.36
C ASN A 165 2.28 -9.77 21.43
N SER A 166 3.03 -10.50 20.59
CA SER A 166 4.49 -10.44 20.55
C SER A 166 4.94 -9.56 19.39
N TRP A 167 5.47 -8.38 19.72
CA TRP A 167 6.04 -7.43 18.77
C TRP A 167 7.14 -8.07 17.89
N TRP A 168 7.88 -9.05 18.41
CA TRP A 168 8.92 -9.77 17.66
C TRP A 168 8.36 -10.58 16.47
N LYS A 169 7.23 -11.26 16.66
CA LYS A 169 6.60 -12.02 15.57
C LYS A 169 6.07 -11.08 14.48
N TYR A 170 5.54 -9.94 14.89
CA TYR A 170 5.12 -8.88 13.96
C TYR A 170 6.32 -8.34 13.16
N LEU A 171 7.43 -8.06 13.84
CA LEU A 171 8.67 -7.61 13.20
C LEU A 171 9.17 -8.60 12.14
N ILE A 172 9.31 -9.88 12.47
CA ILE A 172 9.80 -10.90 11.53
C ILE A 172 8.86 -11.00 10.33
N LYS A 173 7.55 -11.03 10.57
CA LYS A 173 6.53 -11.10 9.52
C LYS A 173 6.64 -9.91 8.56
N GLU A 174 6.62 -8.68 9.07
CA GLU A 174 6.70 -7.48 8.24
C GLU A 174 8.03 -7.42 7.48
N PHE A 175 9.15 -7.77 8.12
CA PHE A 175 10.46 -7.81 7.46
C PHE A 175 10.47 -8.77 6.26
N VAL A 176 9.99 -10.01 6.44
CA VAL A 176 10.00 -11.03 5.38
C VAL A 176 9.10 -10.61 4.22
N PHE A 177 7.86 -10.22 4.48
CA PHE A 177 6.92 -9.90 3.40
C PHE A 177 7.27 -8.61 2.68
N ILE A 178 7.69 -7.55 3.39
CA ILE A 178 8.13 -6.30 2.75
C ILE A 178 9.41 -6.54 1.94
N SER A 179 10.38 -7.31 2.45
CA SER A 179 11.61 -7.64 1.71
C SER A 179 11.30 -8.35 0.39
N ILE A 180 10.46 -9.39 0.45
CA ILE A 180 10.07 -10.13 -0.75
C ILE A 180 9.30 -9.21 -1.73
N PHE A 181 8.38 -8.40 -1.23
CA PHE A 181 7.64 -7.45 -2.05
C PHE A 181 8.57 -6.47 -2.78
N VAL A 182 9.52 -5.86 -2.07
CA VAL A 182 10.53 -4.92 -2.60
C VAL A 182 11.39 -5.55 -3.70
N VAL A 183 11.79 -6.81 -3.52
CA VAL A 183 12.65 -7.50 -4.48
C VAL A 183 11.88 -7.94 -5.71
N VAL A 184 10.65 -8.43 -5.54
CA VAL A 184 9.94 -9.09 -6.64
C VAL A 184 9.10 -8.09 -7.44
N VAL A 185 8.22 -7.33 -6.78
CA VAL A 185 7.19 -6.54 -7.49
C VAL A 185 7.79 -5.39 -8.30
N PRO A 186 8.64 -4.51 -7.73
CA PRO A 186 9.26 -3.43 -8.50
C PRO A 186 10.14 -3.90 -9.65
N MET A 187 10.75 -5.09 -9.54
CA MET A 187 11.67 -5.61 -10.56
C MET A 187 10.97 -6.04 -11.85
N ILE A 188 9.66 -6.31 -11.80
CA ILE A 188 8.84 -6.62 -12.98
C ILE A 188 8.88 -5.46 -14.00
N ASN A 189 8.99 -4.23 -13.51
CA ASN A 189 9.07 -3.05 -14.39
C ASN A 189 10.32 -3.06 -15.27
N TYR A 190 11.40 -3.72 -14.82
CA TYR A 190 12.69 -3.81 -15.52
C TYR A 190 12.81 -4.97 -16.50
N ILE A 191 11.79 -5.83 -16.64
CA ILE A 191 11.78 -6.87 -17.67
C ILE A 191 11.87 -6.19 -19.05
N GLU A 192 12.83 -6.60 -19.89
CA GLU A 192 13.04 -5.96 -21.18
C GLU A 192 11.92 -6.33 -22.18
N ASN A 193 11.21 -5.31 -22.69
CA ASN A 193 10.07 -5.54 -23.59
C ASN A 193 10.50 -6.21 -24.90
N ALA A 194 11.65 -5.82 -25.45
CA ALA A 194 12.15 -6.29 -26.73
C ALA A 194 12.62 -7.75 -26.68
N GLU A 195 13.31 -8.13 -25.60
CA GLU A 195 13.86 -9.48 -25.43
C GLU A 195 12.78 -10.51 -25.09
N TYR A 196 11.82 -10.16 -24.23
CA TYR A 196 10.80 -11.09 -23.75
C TYR A 196 9.44 -10.95 -24.45
N GLY A 197 9.32 -10.09 -25.47
CA GLY A 197 8.05 -9.83 -26.17
C GLY A 197 6.95 -9.28 -25.24
N THR A 198 7.33 -8.58 -24.18
CA THR A 198 6.39 -8.08 -23.16
C THR A 198 5.97 -6.65 -23.43
N ASN A 199 4.84 -6.25 -22.86
CA ASN A 199 4.36 -4.86 -22.88
C ASN A 199 3.87 -4.46 -21.48
N GLY A 200 3.43 -3.20 -21.31
CA GLY A 200 2.96 -2.70 -20.02
C GLY A 200 1.77 -3.47 -19.44
N ILE A 201 0.89 -4.01 -20.28
CA ILE A 201 -0.27 -4.81 -19.83
C ILE A 201 0.20 -6.16 -19.29
N TRP A 202 1.11 -6.84 -20.00
CA TRP A 202 1.69 -8.11 -19.53
C TRP A 202 2.44 -7.94 -18.21
N LYS A 203 3.23 -6.86 -18.06
CA LYS A 203 3.89 -6.53 -16.80
C LYS A 203 2.89 -6.30 -15.66
N LEU A 204 1.76 -5.64 -15.93
CA LEU A 204 0.69 -5.47 -14.95
C LEU A 204 0.06 -6.82 -14.57
N VAL A 205 -0.25 -7.68 -15.54
CA VAL A 205 -0.80 -9.03 -15.27
C VAL A 205 0.14 -9.86 -14.40
N ILE A 206 1.44 -9.89 -14.72
CA ILE A 206 2.46 -10.57 -13.92
C ILE A 206 2.51 -10.00 -12.50
N THR A 207 2.47 -8.66 -12.38
CA THR A 207 2.42 -7.97 -11.09
C THR A 207 1.21 -8.40 -10.26
N LEU A 208 0.03 -8.48 -10.85
CA LEU A 208 -1.20 -8.89 -10.15
C LEU A 208 -1.16 -10.35 -9.69
N ILE A 209 -0.64 -11.25 -10.52
CA ILE A 209 -0.49 -12.67 -10.13
C ILE A 209 0.43 -12.78 -8.92
N ILE A 210 1.57 -12.07 -8.95
CA ILE A 210 2.55 -12.05 -7.87
C ILE A 210 1.95 -11.42 -6.60
N VAL A 211 1.28 -10.27 -6.71
CA VAL A 211 0.59 -9.62 -5.59
C VAL A 211 -0.49 -10.53 -5.01
N TRP A 212 -1.27 -11.23 -5.85
CA TRP A 212 -2.27 -12.19 -5.41
C TRP A 212 -1.66 -13.33 -4.61
N ILE A 213 -0.58 -13.96 -5.10
CA ILE A 213 0.14 -15.02 -4.38
C ILE A 213 0.64 -14.50 -3.04
N PHE A 214 1.24 -13.30 -3.00
CA PHE A 214 1.75 -12.73 -1.75
C PHE A 214 0.66 -12.37 -0.75
N LEU A 215 -0.44 -11.76 -1.21
CA LEU A 215 -1.59 -11.48 -0.38
C LEU A 215 -2.25 -12.77 0.12
N PHE A 216 -2.27 -13.82 -0.69
CA PHE A 216 -2.79 -15.14 -0.28
C PHE A 216 -1.93 -15.75 0.83
N ILE A 217 -0.61 -15.85 0.62
CA ILE A 217 0.30 -16.44 1.62
C ILE A 217 0.29 -15.59 2.90
N SER A 218 0.38 -14.26 2.79
CA SER A 218 0.39 -13.38 3.96
C SER A 218 -0.93 -13.37 4.72
N SER A 219 -2.07 -13.72 4.10
CA SER A 219 -3.35 -13.86 4.79
C SER A 219 -3.31 -14.90 5.92
N TYR A 220 -2.46 -15.93 5.81
CA TYR A 220 -2.23 -16.92 6.88
C TYR A 220 -1.47 -16.33 8.07
N PHE A 221 -0.76 -15.22 7.85
CA PHE A 221 0.00 -14.48 8.85
C PHE A 221 -0.69 -13.17 9.29
N GLY A 222 -1.98 -13.01 8.99
CA GLY A 222 -2.75 -11.84 9.39
C GLY A 222 -2.53 -10.62 8.48
N PHE A 223 -2.12 -10.86 7.22
CA PHE A 223 -1.66 -9.88 6.24
C PHE A 223 -0.43 -9.09 6.72
N PHE A 224 0.35 -8.57 5.78
CA PHE A 224 1.42 -7.61 6.06
C PHE A 224 0.95 -6.20 5.72
N ALA A 225 1.71 -5.19 6.14
CA ALA A 225 1.48 -3.80 5.79
C ALA A 225 1.78 -3.56 4.30
N PHE A 226 0.87 -4.00 3.43
CA PHE A 226 1.03 -3.87 1.98
C PHE A 226 1.20 -2.41 1.57
N ASP A 227 0.39 -1.52 2.13
CA ASP A 227 0.51 -0.07 1.97
C ASP A 227 0.45 0.58 3.36
N ILE A 228 1.46 1.39 3.68
CA ILE A 228 1.60 2.08 4.97
C ILE A 228 0.39 2.96 5.30
N VAL A 229 -0.34 3.44 4.30
CA VAL A 229 -1.50 4.31 4.51
C VAL A 229 -2.58 3.57 5.32
N PHE A 230 -2.79 2.27 5.10
CA PHE A 230 -3.72 1.48 5.91
C PHE A 230 -3.31 1.44 7.38
N ASN A 231 -2.02 1.23 7.66
CA ASN A 231 -1.49 1.20 9.02
C ASN A 231 -1.61 2.57 9.71
N VAL A 232 -1.39 3.66 8.97
CA VAL A 232 -1.57 5.02 9.49
C VAL A 232 -3.04 5.30 9.79
N ILE A 233 -3.97 4.94 8.89
CA ILE A 233 -5.41 5.07 9.15
C ILE A 233 -5.82 4.27 10.38
N ALA A 234 -5.40 3.00 10.47
CA ALA A 234 -5.71 2.14 11.61
C ALA A 234 -5.17 2.72 12.93
N TYR A 235 -3.95 3.26 12.91
CA TYR A 235 -3.34 3.91 14.06
C TYR A 235 -4.06 5.21 14.45
N ILE A 236 -4.51 6.03 13.50
CA ILE A 236 -5.34 7.22 13.78
C ILE A 236 -6.64 6.82 14.48
N LEU A 237 -7.33 5.77 13.98
CA LEU A 237 -8.54 5.28 14.63
C LEU A 237 -8.29 4.71 16.02
N PHE A 238 -7.17 4.01 16.22
CA PHE A 238 -6.74 3.56 17.53
C PHE A 238 -6.57 4.73 18.51
N LEU A 239 -5.90 5.81 18.09
CA LEU A 239 -5.75 7.00 18.93
C LEU A 239 -7.09 7.64 19.28
N ILE A 240 -8.03 7.72 18.34
CA ILE A 240 -9.40 8.22 18.59
C ILE A 240 -10.13 7.34 19.61
N GLU A 241 -10.04 6.01 19.47
CA GLU A 241 -10.65 5.06 20.42
C GLU A 241 -10.05 5.20 21.82
N VAL A 242 -8.72 5.37 21.92
CA VAL A 242 -8.03 5.61 23.19
C VAL A 242 -8.48 6.92 23.82
N LEU A 243 -8.55 8.01 23.07
CA LEU A 243 -9.01 9.31 23.58
C LEU A 243 -10.44 9.22 24.13
N TYR A 244 -11.33 8.49 23.44
CA TYR A 244 -12.70 8.26 23.92
C TYR A 244 -12.74 7.43 25.21
N LYS A 245 -11.96 6.33 25.27
CA LYS A 245 -11.94 5.43 26.44
C LYS A 245 -11.14 5.96 27.63
N TRP A 246 -10.17 6.84 27.40
CA TRP A 246 -9.36 7.46 28.46
C TRP A 246 -10.25 8.19 29.46
N ASN A 247 -11.35 8.77 28.98
CA ASN A 247 -12.34 9.44 29.83
C ASN A 247 -13.05 8.48 30.82
N ASN A 248 -13.01 7.17 30.58
CA ASN A 248 -13.74 6.13 31.34
C ASN A 248 -12.87 5.29 32.32
N LYS A 249 -11.74 5.84 32.83
CA LYS A 249 -10.95 5.39 34.00
C LYS A 249 -10.28 3.98 33.99
N ASN A 250 -10.38 3.15 32.95
CA ASN A 250 -9.69 1.83 32.90
C ASN A 250 -8.22 1.88 32.42
N LEU A 251 -7.35 2.63 33.10
CA LEU A 251 -6.04 3.09 32.56
C LEU A 251 -4.87 2.08 32.57
N LYS A 252 -4.82 1.09 33.49
CA LYS A 252 -3.61 0.25 33.65
C LYS A 252 -3.37 -0.74 32.50
N ASN A 253 -4.41 -1.34 31.94
CA ASN A 253 -4.27 -2.25 30.79
C ASN A 253 -4.12 -1.51 29.45
N ILE A 254 -4.53 -0.23 29.38
CA ILE A 254 -4.48 0.58 28.16
C ILE A 254 -3.04 0.97 27.80
N LYS A 255 -2.17 1.24 28.79
CA LYS A 255 -0.78 1.68 28.53
C LYS A 255 0.02 0.67 27.70
N ASN A 256 -0.05 -0.62 28.03
CA ASN A 256 0.67 -1.67 27.30
C ASN A 256 0.16 -1.81 25.86
N VAL A 257 -1.14 -1.65 25.65
CA VAL A 257 -1.75 -1.68 24.31
C VAL A 257 -1.28 -0.49 23.48
N ILE A 258 -1.26 0.72 24.06
CA ILE A 258 -0.74 1.92 23.41
C ILE A 258 0.71 1.74 22.97
N ILE A 259 1.57 1.29 23.88
CA ILE A 259 3.00 1.06 23.60
C ILE A 259 3.16 0.06 22.44
N LEU A 260 2.40 -1.04 22.46
CA LEU A 260 2.48 -2.07 21.44
C LEU A 260 2.02 -1.58 20.06
N GLU A 261 0.97 -0.78 19.99
CA GLU A 261 0.53 -0.17 18.72
C GLU A 261 1.53 0.88 18.20
N HIS A 262 2.16 1.68 19.08
CA HIS A 262 3.27 2.56 18.69
C HIS A 262 4.45 1.79 18.12
N ILE A 263 4.81 0.65 18.72
CA ILE A 263 5.89 -0.20 18.23
C ILE A 263 5.55 -0.75 16.84
N LYS A 264 4.32 -1.26 16.64
CA LYS A 264 3.88 -1.80 15.35
C LYS A 264 3.95 -0.76 14.23
N ILE A 265 3.38 0.44 14.44
CA ILE A 265 3.43 1.49 13.40
C ILE A 265 4.85 1.95 13.13
N SER A 266 5.69 2.04 14.17
CA SER A 266 7.12 2.40 14.02
C SER A 266 7.88 1.37 13.19
N ILE A 267 7.65 0.07 13.45
CA ILE A 267 8.26 -1.01 12.66
C ILE A 267 7.90 -0.85 11.18
N VAL A 268 6.61 -0.63 10.87
CA VAL A 268 6.16 -0.50 9.47
C VAL A 268 6.76 0.74 8.80
N ILE A 269 6.78 1.90 9.48
CA ILE A 269 7.41 3.12 8.97
C ILE A 269 8.89 2.88 8.67
N ILE A 270 9.63 2.32 9.64
CA ILE A 270 11.05 2.04 9.51
C ILE A 270 11.31 1.08 8.35
N PHE A 271 10.56 -0.01 8.25
CA PHE A 271 10.74 -1.00 7.18
C PHE A 271 10.36 -0.47 5.80
N THR A 272 9.31 0.35 5.71
CA THR A 272 8.90 1.01 4.46
C THR A 272 10.01 1.91 3.90
N ILE A 273 10.87 2.47 4.77
CA ILE A 273 11.99 3.33 4.36
C ILE A 273 13.28 2.53 4.17
N LEU A 274 13.68 1.76 5.19
CA LEU A 274 14.99 1.10 5.22
C LEU A 274 15.10 -0.05 4.22
N ILE A 275 14.08 -0.90 4.11
CA ILE A 275 14.15 -2.09 3.24
C ILE A 275 14.37 -1.69 1.77
N PRO A 276 13.54 -0.85 1.14
CA PRO A 276 13.78 -0.45 -0.25
C PRO A 276 15.10 0.31 -0.44
N PHE A 277 15.57 1.07 0.56
CA PHE A 277 16.86 1.75 0.50
C PHE A 277 18.03 0.76 0.49
N ILE A 278 18.01 -0.24 1.38
CA ILE A 278 19.03 -1.29 1.48
C ILE A 278 19.07 -2.10 0.18
N TYR A 279 17.92 -2.61 -0.27
CA TYR A 279 17.87 -3.41 -1.51
C TYR A 279 18.23 -2.59 -2.75
N GLY A 280 17.83 -1.32 -2.83
CA GLY A 280 18.26 -0.43 -3.90
C GLY A 280 19.78 -0.23 -3.92
N THR A 281 20.41 -0.12 -2.74
CA THR A 281 21.87 -0.01 -2.63
C THR A 281 22.56 -1.31 -3.04
N ILE A 282 22.09 -2.46 -2.57
CA ILE A 282 22.60 -3.78 -2.96
C ILE A 282 22.53 -3.97 -4.48
N ALA A 283 21.39 -3.65 -5.10
CA ALA A 283 21.21 -3.77 -6.55
C ALA A 283 22.21 -2.90 -7.34
N ILE A 284 22.47 -1.68 -6.87
CA ILE A 284 23.46 -0.77 -7.48
C ILE A 284 24.88 -1.35 -7.36
N GLU A 285 25.25 -1.86 -6.18
CA GLU A 285 26.60 -2.42 -5.97
C GLU A 285 26.83 -3.70 -6.77
N ILE A 286 25.80 -4.55 -6.90
CA ILE A 286 25.84 -5.71 -7.81
C ILE A 286 26.01 -5.24 -9.26
N ALA A 287 25.23 -4.26 -9.71
CA ALA A 287 25.33 -3.74 -11.07
C ALA A 287 26.73 -3.14 -11.38
N LYS A 288 27.32 -2.41 -10.42
CA LYS A 288 28.69 -1.88 -10.53
C LYS A 288 29.73 -2.99 -10.65
N SER A 289 29.66 -4.01 -9.79
CA SER A 289 30.65 -5.09 -9.77
C SER A 289 30.61 -5.96 -11.03
N VAL A 290 29.41 -6.24 -11.56
CA VAL A 290 29.23 -7.09 -12.75
C VAL A 290 29.20 -6.28 -14.05
N LYS A 291 29.28 -4.94 -13.99
CA LYS A 291 29.16 -4.02 -15.14
C LYS A 291 27.87 -4.24 -15.95
N ILE A 292 26.79 -4.66 -15.29
CA ILE A 292 25.48 -4.87 -15.91
C ILE A 292 24.80 -3.51 -16.09
N ARG A 293 24.25 -3.28 -17.29
CA ARG A 293 23.37 -2.14 -17.57
C ARG A 293 21.98 -2.42 -16.99
N LEU A 294 21.65 -1.81 -15.86
CA LEU A 294 20.24 -1.62 -15.48
C LEU A 294 19.64 -0.60 -16.47
N ASN A 295 18.79 -1.08 -17.37
CA ASN A 295 18.00 -0.25 -18.27
C ASN A 295 16.87 0.39 -17.44
N PHE A 296 17.04 1.65 -17.03
CA PHE A 296 16.03 2.44 -16.30
C PHE A 296 15.12 3.24 -17.22
#